data_AF-A0A1P8ANX0-F1
#
_entry.id   AF-A0A1P8ANX0-F1
#
_cell.length_a   1.000
_cell.length_b   1.000
_cell.length_c   1.000
_cell.angle_alpha   90.00
_cell.angle_beta   90.00
_cell.angle_gamma   90.00
#
_symmetry.space_group_name_H-M   'P 1'
#
loop_
_entity.id
_entity.type
_entity.pdbx_description
1 polymer ?
#
loop_
_entity_poly.entity_id
_entity_poly.type
_entity_poly.pdbx_seq_one_letter_code
_entity_poly.pdbx_strand_id
1 'polypeptide(L)'
;MEMRALGSSCSTGNGGSAPITLTNISPWITTVFPSTVKLRSSLRTFKGVSSRVRTFKGVSSTRVLSRTKQQFPLFCFLNPDPISFLENDVSEAERTVVLPDGSVNGAGSVNGYHSDVVPGRNVAEVNEFCKALGGKRPIHSILVATNGMAAVKFIRSVRTWAYETFGSEKAVKLVAMATPEDMRINAEHIRIADQFVEVPGGTNNNNYANVQLIVEMAEVTRVDAVWPGWGHASENPELPDALKEKGIIFLGPPADSMIALGDKIGSSLIAQAADVPTLPWSGSHVKIPPGRSLVTVPEEIYKKACVYTTEEAIASCQVVGYPAMIKASWGGGGKGIRKVHNDDEVRALFKQVQGEVPGSPIFIMKVASQSRHLEAQLLCDQYGNVAALHSRDCSVQRRHQKSLSISQRLRKLTNGQQYCRSEIQLVLKLR
;
A
#
# COMPACT_ATOMS: atom_id res chain seq x y z
N MET A 1 -5.92 -11.13 -13.89
CA MET A 1 -6.38 -9.92 -13.18
C MET A 1 -5.22 -9.46 -12.28
N GLU A 2 -4.43 -8.47 -12.68
CA GLU A 2 -3.35 -7.94 -11.81
C GLU A 2 -4.00 -7.08 -10.71
N MET A 3 -4.07 -7.58 -9.47
CA MET A 3 -4.45 -6.76 -8.32
C MET A 3 -3.26 -5.86 -7.95
N ARG A 4 -3.27 -4.61 -8.41
CA ARG A 4 -2.39 -3.57 -7.85
C ARG A 4 -3.09 -2.95 -6.64
N ALA A 5 -2.71 -3.44 -5.47
CA ALA A 5 -2.87 -2.67 -4.25
C ALA A 5 -1.53 -1.98 -3.98
N LEU A 6 -1.41 -0.70 -4.35
CA LEU A 6 -0.49 0.21 -3.65
C LEU A 6 -0.94 0.34 -2.18
N GLY A 7 -0.54 -0.66 -1.40
CA GLY A 7 -0.84 -0.84 0.01
C GLY A 7 0.04 0.09 0.84
N SER A 8 -0.61 0.95 1.60
CA SER A 8 -0.02 1.73 2.68
C SER A 8 0.55 0.80 3.76
N SER A 9 1.82 0.99 4.12
CA SER A 9 2.45 0.33 5.27
C SER A 9 1.70 0.62 6.58
N CYS A 10 1.24 -0.44 7.23
CA CYS A 10 0.80 -0.44 8.63
C CYS A 10 1.40 -1.69 9.29
N SER A 11 2.38 -1.49 10.19
CA SER A 11 2.84 -2.53 11.12
C SER A 11 2.13 -2.33 12.47
N THR A 12 1.39 -3.34 12.90
CA THR A 12 0.95 -3.51 14.29
C THR A 12 2.06 -4.20 15.06
N GLY A 13 2.55 -3.58 16.13
CA GLY A 13 3.64 -4.09 16.94
C GLY A 13 3.24 -5.33 17.73
N ASN A 14 4.08 -6.36 17.69
CA ASN A 14 4.12 -7.41 18.72
C ASN A 14 5.28 -7.10 19.67
N GLY A 15 5.01 -7.22 20.97
CA GLY A 15 5.98 -7.02 22.03
C GLY A 15 7.13 -8.03 21.93
N GLY A 16 8.35 -7.50 21.85
CA GLY A 16 9.59 -8.26 21.90
C GLY A 16 10.74 -7.26 21.99
N SER A 17 11.49 -7.30 23.09
CA SER A 17 12.59 -6.40 23.40
C SER A 17 13.82 -6.70 22.53
N ALA A 18 13.91 -6.06 21.36
CA ALA A 18 15.13 -5.89 20.57
C ALA A 18 14.94 -4.72 19.56
N PRO A 19 15.98 -3.95 19.19
CA PRO A 19 15.84 -2.80 18.30
C PRO A 19 15.57 -3.25 16.86
N ILE A 20 14.29 -3.34 16.49
CA ILE A 20 13.87 -3.59 15.11
C ILE A 20 14.27 -2.37 14.27
N THR A 21 15.21 -2.56 13.35
CA THR A 21 15.57 -1.54 12.35
C THR A 21 14.54 -1.59 11.23
N LEU A 22 13.57 -0.66 11.28
CA LEU A 22 12.46 -0.58 10.33
C LEU A 22 12.85 0.29 9.12
N THR A 23 12.97 -0.32 7.94
CA THR A 23 12.95 0.31 6.61
C THR A 23 11.49 0.31 6.15
N ASN A 24 10.77 1.42 6.00
CA ASN A 24 10.69 2.26 4.80
C ASN A 24 9.48 3.20 5.01
N ILE A 25 9.59 4.44 4.55
CA ILE A 25 8.44 5.33 4.34
C ILE A 25 8.39 5.57 2.83
N SER A 26 7.25 5.22 2.24
CA SER A 26 6.98 5.32 0.81
C SER A 26 7.14 6.76 0.29
N PRO A 27 7.59 6.95 -0.96
CA PRO A 27 7.71 8.24 -1.60
C PRO A 27 6.33 8.72 -2.03
N TRP A 28 5.61 9.45 -1.17
CA TRP A 28 4.35 10.09 -1.58
C TRP A 28 4.57 11.57 -1.90
N ILE A 29 4.14 11.94 -3.11
CA ILE A 29 3.99 13.31 -3.58
C ILE A 29 2.86 13.94 -2.77
N THR A 30 3.20 14.80 -1.81
CA THR A 30 2.18 15.58 -1.08
C THR A 30 1.73 16.75 -1.94
N THR A 31 0.59 16.62 -2.63
CA THR A 31 -0.07 17.77 -3.26
C THR A 31 -0.85 18.56 -2.20
N VAL A 32 -0.46 19.81 -1.95
CA VAL A 32 -1.17 20.72 -1.03
C VAL A 32 -1.91 21.79 -1.83
N PHE A 33 -3.19 22.01 -1.52
CA PHE A 33 -3.97 23.13 -2.05
C PHE A 33 -4.14 24.21 -0.96
N PRO A 34 -3.82 25.49 -1.24
CA PRO A 34 -4.16 26.58 -0.34
C PRO A 34 -5.67 26.85 -0.40
N SER A 35 -6.37 26.71 0.72
CA SER A 35 -7.76 27.14 0.86
C SER A 35 -7.82 28.65 1.07
N THR A 36 -8.17 29.41 0.02
CA THR A 36 -8.57 30.82 0.15
C THR A 36 -10.07 30.91 0.44
N VAL A 37 -10.41 31.30 1.67
CA VAL A 37 -11.79 31.66 2.04
C VAL A 37 -12.08 33.05 1.47
N LYS A 38 -12.83 33.14 0.38
CA LYS A 38 -13.43 34.41 -0.07
C LYS A 38 -14.66 34.71 0.77
N LEU A 39 -14.53 35.62 1.74
CA LEU A 39 -15.69 36.27 2.34
C LEU A 39 -16.34 37.19 1.28
N ARG A 40 -17.52 36.80 0.80
CA ARG A 40 -18.42 37.72 0.07
C ARG A 40 -19.19 38.54 1.09
N SER A 41 -18.90 39.83 1.17
CA SER A 41 -19.77 40.83 1.78
C SER A 41 -20.93 41.14 0.83
N SER A 42 -22.16 40.84 1.24
CA SER A 42 -23.37 41.33 0.58
C SER A 42 -24.10 42.22 1.58
N LEU A 43 -23.82 43.52 1.51
CA LEU A 43 -24.68 44.54 2.14
C LEU A 43 -25.99 44.63 1.33
N ARG A 44 -27.11 44.27 1.96
CA ARG A 44 -28.43 44.80 1.60
C ARG A 44 -28.96 45.62 2.75
N THR A 45 -29.15 46.90 2.45
CA THR A 45 -29.81 47.92 3.23
C THR A 45 -31.28 47.55 3.48
N PHE A 46 -31.73 47.57 4.73
CA PHE A 46 -33.13 47.82 5.05
C PHE A 46 -33.22 48.74 6.29
N LYS A 47 -34.01 49.80 6.14
CA LYS A 47 -34.28 50.85 7.12
C LYS A 47 -35.26 50.35 8.19
N GLY A 48 -35.00 50.72 9.45
CA GLY A 48 -36.00 51.36 10.29
C GLY A 48 -36.69 50.52 11.38
N VAL A 49 -36.68 51.12 12.58
CA VAL A 49 -37.61 50.97 13.73
C VAL A 49 -37.18 50.05 14.90
N SER A 50 -36.46 50.68 15.82
CA SER A 50 -36.75 50.88 17.26
C SER A 50 -37.09 49.72 18.24
N SER A 51 -36.21 49.64 19.25
CA SER A 51 -36.46 49.41 20.70
C SER A 51 -36.97 48.04 21.20
N ARG A 52 -36.10 47.28 21.89
CA ARG A 52 -36.05 47.18 23.37
C ARG A 52 -35.07 46.10 23.85
N VAL A 53 -34.41 46.46 24.93
CA VAL A 53 -33.51 45.73 25.82
C VAL A 53 -34.23 44.62 26.61
N ARG A 54 -33.65 43.41 26.77
CA ARG A 54 -33.23 42.76 28.05
C ARG A 54 -33.03 41.21 27.96
N THR A 55 -31.81 40.78 28.32
CA THR A 55 -31.40 39.65 29.20
C THR A 55 -32.08 38.27 29.21
N PHE A 56 -31.25 37.25 28.93
CA PHE A 56 -30.87 36.04 29.69
C PHE A 56 -31.88 34.94 30.15
N LYS A 57 -31.34 33.71 30.05
CA LYS A 57 -31.62 32.42 30.73
C LYS A 57 -32.77 31.54 30.20
N GLY A 58 -32.48 30.24 30.11
CA GLY A 58 -33.51 29.21 30.26
C GLY A 58 -33.31 27.97 29.39
N VAL A 59 -32.93 26.88 30.03
CA VAL A 59 -32.72 25.54 29.48
C VAL A 59 -34.02 24.72 29.53
N SER A 60 -34.17 23.84 28.54
CA SER A 60 -34.92 22.56 28.52
C SER A 60 -36.40 22.48 28.12
N SER A 61 -36.61 21.47 27.26
CA SER A 61 -37.75 20.55 27.18
C SER A 61 -38.89 20.83 26.19
N THR A 62 -38.83 20.08 25.07
CA THR A 62 -39.87 19.20 24.50
C THR A 62 -41.28 19.74 24.26
N ARG A 63 -41.70 19.78 22.98
CA ARG A 63 -43.05 19.36 22.57
C ARG A 63 -43.15 19.00 21.08
N VAL A 64 -44.06 18.06 20.87
CA VAL A 64 -44.39 17.23 19.70
C VAL A 64 -45.52 17.88 18.89
N LEU A 65 -45.74 17.36 17.66
CA LEU A 65 -46.87 17.50 16.71
C LEU A 65 -46.63 18.53 15.59
N SER A 66 -46.91 18.28 14.30
CA SER A 66 -47.52 17.12 13.63
C SER A 66 -47.39 17.21 12.09
N ARG A 67 -47.24 16.03 11.47
CA ARG A 67 -47.69 15.51 10.15
C ARG A 67 -48.18 16.44 9.01
N THR A 68 -47.62 16.14 7.82
CA THR A 68 -48.35 15.87 6.56
C THR A 68 -47.43 14.98 5.68
N LYS A 69 -47.56 13.65 5.71
CA LYS A 69 -48.29 12.75 4.78
C LYS A 69 -48.07 13.05 3.28
N GLN A 70 -47.21 12.25 2.65
CA GLN A 70 -47.50 11.56 1.39
C GLN A 70 -46.96 10.12 1.46
N GLN A 71 -47.90 9.17 1.41
CA GLN A 71 -47.81 7.72 1.17
C GLN A 71 -47.97 7.50 -0.36
N PHE A 72 -47.57 6.44 -1.08
CA PHE A 72 -47.07 5.05 -0.93
C PHE A 72 -46.73 4.56 -2.38
N PRO A 73 -46.38 3.27 -2.72
CA PRO A 73 -46.14 2.04 -1.93
C PRO A 73 -44.69 1.49 -2.11
N LEU A 74 -44.04 0.75 -1.21
CA LEU A 74 -44.29 -0.46 -0.42
C LEU A 74 -44.23 -1.80 -1.20
N PHE A 75 -43.10 -2.49 -1.04
CA PHE A 75 -43.06 -3.95 -0.85
C PHE A 75 -42.06 -4.27 0.29
N CYS A 76 -42.61 -4.83 1.39
CA CYS A 76 -41.93 -5.44 2.54
C CYS A 76 -41.46 -6.88 2.16
N PHE A 77 -40.51 -7.53 2.83
CA PHE A 77 -40.48 -7.97 4.24
C PHE A 77 -39.01 -8.20 4.70
N LEU A 78 -38.58 -7.64 5.84
CA LEU A 78 -38.34 -8.28 7.18
C LEU A 78 -37.28 -9.40 7.14
N ASN A 79 -36.27 -9.52 8.01
CA ASN A 79 -35.82 -8.81 9.21
C ASN A 79 -34.33 -9.21 9.44
N PRO A 80 -33.56 -8.48 10.25
CA PRO A 80 -32.19 -8.85 10.63
C PRO A 80 -32.21 -9.70 11.90
N ASP A 81 -31.47 -10.80 11.94
CA ASP A 81 -31.18 -11.50 13.18
C ASP A 81 -29.67 -11.80 13.31
N PRO A 82 -29.17 -11.82 14.56
CA PRO A 82 -27.76 -11.74 14.90
C PRO A 82 -27.02 -13.06 14.68
N ILE A 83 -25.74 -12.95 14.31
CA ILE A 83 -24.81 -14.07 14.15
C ILE A 83 -24.68 -14.81 15.49
N SER A 84 -25.35 -15.95 15.60
CA SER A 84 -25.12 -16.95 16.65
C SER A 84 -23.79 -17.65 16.39
N PHE A 85 -22.92 -17.62 17.39
CA PHE A 85 -21.77 -18.51 17.51
C PHE A 85 -22.27 -19.96 17.50
N LEU A 86 -21.87 -20.71 16.47
CA LEU A 86 -21.93 -22.17 16.45
C LEU A 86 -20.49 -22.66 16.57
N GLU A 87 -20.12 -23.00 17.80
CA GLU A 87 -19.04 -23.95 18.07
C GLU A 87 -19.42 -25.27 17.40
N ASN A 88 -18.68 -25.64 16.37
CA ASN A 88 -18.64 -27.03 15.92
C ASN A 88 -17.25 -27.54 16.27
N ASP A 89 -17.24 -28.40 17.29
CA ASP A 89 -16.14 -29.31 17.62
C ASP A 89 -15.71 -30.05 16.36
N VAL A 90 -14.46 -29.88 15.97
CA VAL A 90 -13.80 -30.74 14.97
C VAL A 90 -12.66 -31.45 15.67
N SER A 91 -12.92 -32.73 15.94
CA SER A 91 -12.00 -33.75 16.43
C SER A 91 -10.65 -33.71 15.70
N GLU A 92 -9.58 -33.84 16.49
CA GLU A 92 -8.21 -34.09 16.03
C GLU A 92 -8.16 -35.23 15.02
N ALA A 93 -7.69 -34.93 13.80
CA ALA A 93 -7.20 -35.92 12.88
C ALA A 93 -5.70 -35.69 12.74
N GLU A 94 -4.92 -36.58 13.37
CA GLU A 94 -3.47 -36.68 13.18
C GLU A 94 -3.15 -36.76 11.69
N ARG A 95 -2.30 -35.87 11.18
CA ARG A 95 -1.74 -35.96 9.83
C ARG A 95 -0.26 -36.31 9.88
N THR A 96 0.02 -37.43 9.22
CA THR A 96 1.26 -38.17 9.15
C THR A 96 2.38 -37.36 8.48
N VAL A 97 3.55 -37.34 9.13
CA VAL A 97 4.84 -36.96 8.53
C VAL A 97 5.25 -38.08 7.57
N VAL A 98 5.47 -37.76 6.29
CA VAL A 98 5.94 -38.76 5.30
C VAL A 98 7.47 -38.69 5.20
N LEU A 99 8.12 -39.74 5.68
CA LEU A 99 9.48 -40.14 5.28
C LEU A 99 9.35 -41.41 4.41
N PRO A 100 10.23 -41.64 3.41
CA PRO A 100 10.05 -42.74 2.46
C PRO A 100 10.70 -44.05 2.95
N ASP A 101 9.99 -45.17 2.70
CA ASP A 101 10.45 -46.56 2.46
C ASP A 101 9.53 -47.60 3.15
N GLY A 102 9.06 -48.59 2.38
CA GLY A 102 8.64 -49.89 2.93
C GLY A 102 7.34 -50.45 2.33
N SER A 103 7.45 -51.43 1.43
CA SER A 103 6.34 -52.15 0.79
C SER A 103 5.58 -53.10 1.74
N VAL A 104 4.24 -53.15 1.71
CA VAL A 104 3.46 -54.41 1.82
C VAL A 104 2.04 -54.22 1.24
N ASN A 105 1.59 -55.23 0.47
CA ASN A 105 0.22 -55.40 -0.04
C ASN A 105 -0.81 -55.66 1.07
N GLY A 106 -2.04 -55.14 0.90
CA GLY A 106 -3.20 -55.54 1.70
C GLY A 106 -4.50 -54.89 1.24
N ALA A 107 -5.40 -55.68 0.68
CA ALA A 107 -6.74 -55.26 0.25
C ALA A 107 -7.63 -54.93 1.45
N GLY A 108 -8.37 -53.82 1.38
CA GLY A 108 -9.37 -53.41 2.37
C GLY A 108 -10.31 -52.36 1.81
N SER A 109 -11.59 -52.73 1.71
CA SER A 109 -12.72 -51.93 1.20
C SER A 109 -12.89 -50.60 1.95
N VAL A 110 -13.11 -49.50 1.22
CA VAL A 110 -13.37 -48.16 1.80
C VAL A 110 -14.73 -47.65 1.35
N ASN A 111 -15.62 -47.43 2.32
CA ASN A 111 -16.90 -46.75 2.15
C ASN A 111 -16.68 -45.30 1.68
N GLY A 112 -17.25 -44.97 0.52
CA GLY A 112 -17.09 -43.68 -0.14
C GLY A 112 -17.90 -42.55 0.52
N TYR A 113 -17.20 -41.49 0.88
CA TYR A 113 -17.69 -40.13 0.67
C TYR A 113 -17.00 -39.61 -0.59
N HIS A 114 -17.75 -39.50 -1.69
CA HIS A 114 -17.31 -38.82 -2.89
C HIS A 114 -17.12 -37.33 -2.55
N SER A 115 -15.87 -36.90 -2.40
CA SER A 115 -15.53 -35.49 -2.58
C SER A 115 -15.17 -35.31 -4.05
N ASP A 116 -16.08 -34.69 -4.81
CA ASP A 116 -15.93 -34.43 -6.24
C ASP A 116 -14.91 -33.30 -6.51
N VAL A 117 -13.70 -33.44 -5.99
CA VAL A 117 -12.56 -32.60 -6.41
C VAL A 117 -11.78 -33.39 -7.44
N VAL A 118 -12.23 -33.33 -8.69
CA VAL A 118 -11.46 -33.87 -9.82
C VAL A 118 -10.20 -33.00 -10.00
N PRO A 119 -8.97 -33.52 -9.79
CA PRO A 119 -7.75 -32.71 -9.70
C PRO A 119 -7.39 -31.89 -10.95
N GLY A 120 -8.07 -32.10 -12.08
CA GLY A 120 -7.88 -31.36 -13.33
C GLY A 120 -8.97 -30.34 -13.69
N ARG A 121 -10.12 -30.33 -12.99
CA ARG A 121 -11.26 -29.45 -13.34
C ARG A 121 -10.92 -27.97 -13.13
N ASN A 122 -10.34 -27.64 -11.98
CA ASN A 122 -9.97 -26.27 -11.64
C ASN A 122 -8.92 -25.69 -12.59
N VAL A 123 -8.00 -26.51 -13.11
CA VAL A 123 -6.96 -26.05 -14.05
C VAL A 123 -7.58 -25.61 -15.37
N ALA A 124 -8.51 -26.40 -15.91
CA ALA A 124 -9.23 -26.06 -17.14
C ALA A 124 -10.08 -24.80 -16.98
N GLU A 125 -10.83 -24.69 -15.88
CA GLU A 125 -11.69 -23.52 -15.60
C GLU A 125 -10.87 -22.22 -15.45
N VAL A 126 -9.72 -22.26 -14.77
CA VAL A 126 -8.81 -21.10 -14.66
C VAL A 126 -8.22 -20.72 -16.03
N ASN A 127 -7.89 -21.70 -16.87
CA ASN A 127 -7.38 -21.45 -18.22
C ASN A 127 -8.43 -20.77 -19.11
N GLU A 128 -9.64 -21.31 -19.11
CA GLU A 128 -10.77 -20.76 -19.86
C GLU A 128 -11.12 -19.36 -19.39
N PHE A 129 -11.18 -19.14 -18.07
CA PHE A 129 -11.41 -17.82 -17.49
C PHE A 129 -10.33 -16.81 -17.89
N CYS A 130 -9.05 -17.20 -17.82
CA CYS A 130 -7.95 -16.36 -18.24
C CYS A 130 -8.09 -15.97 -19.71
N LYS A 131 -8.36 -16.94 -20.59
CA LYS A 131 -8.53 -16.72 -22.04
C LYS A 131 -9.76 -15.85 -22.34
N ALA A 132 -10.89 -16.10 -21.68
CA ALA A 132 -12.13 -15.35 -21.87
C ALA A 132 -11.99 -13.86 -21.52
N LEU A 133 -11.14 -13.54 -20.54
CA LEU A 133 -10.83 -12.16 -20.15
C LEU A 133 -9.64 -11.55 -20.91
N GLY A 134 -9.10 -12.22 -21.93
CA GLY A 134 -7.96 -11.72 -22.71
C GLY A 134 -6.62 -11.74 -21.94
N GLY A 135 -6.52 -12.60 -20.91
CA GLY A 135 -5.28 -12.87 -20.20
C GLY A 135 -4.31 -13.70 -21.05
N LYS A 136 -3.00 -13.42 -20.88
CA LYS A 136 -1.94 -14.10 -21.65
C LYS A 136 -1.42 -15.36 -20.97
N ARG A 137 -1.38 -15.37 -19.64
CA ARG A 137 -0.83 -16.47 -18.85
C ARG A 137 -1.73 -16.78 -17.66
N PRO A 138 -2.30 -17.99 -17.58
CA PRO A 138 -3.04 -18.42 -16.40
C PRO A 138 -2.09 -18.55 -15.21
N ILE A 139 -2.61 -18.31 -14.00
CA ILE A 139 -1.88 -18.44 -12.74
C ILE A 139 -2.65 -19.46 -11.91
N HIS A 140 -2.06 -20.63 -11.70
CA HIS A 140 -2.64 -21.72 -10.91
C HIS A 140 -2.04 -21.78 -9.51
N SER A 141 -0.85 -21.19 -9.33
CA SER A 141 -0.10 -21.31 -8.09
C SER A 141 0.68 -20.04 -7.76
N ILE A 142 0.68 -19.66 -6.48
CA ILE A 142 1.31 -18.43 -6.00
C ILE A 142 2.13 -18.72 -4.74
N LEU A 143 3.40 -18.30 -4.72
CA LEU A 143 4.21 -18.22 -3.51
C LEU A 143 3.93 -16.89 -2.80
N VAL A 144 3.57 -16.97 -1.53
CA VAL A 144 3.34 -15.85 -0.63
C VAL A 144 4.67 -15.55 0.09
N ALA A 145 5.43 -14.60 -0.45
CA ALA A 145 6.75 -14.21 0.04
C ALA A 145 6.66 -13.12 1.13
N THR A 146 5.76 -13.34 2.10
CA THR A 146 5.54 -12.46 3.25
C THR A 146 4.84 -13.24 4.35
N ASN A 147 4.74 -12.65 5.54
CA ASN A 147 4.13 -13.29 6.71
C ASN A 147 3.06 -12.39 7.37
N GLY A 148 2.57 -12.85 8.52
CA GLY A 148 1.63 -12.09 9.36
C GLY A 148 0.36 -11.67 8.61
N MET A 149 -0.12 -10.46 8.91
CA MET A 149 -1.39 -9.94 8.38
C MET A 149 -1.40 -9.77 6.86
N ALA A 150 -0.23 -9.53 6.24
CA ALA A 150 -0.13 -9.40 4.79
C ALA A 150 -0.50 -10.71 4.11
N ALA A 151 0.16 -11.80 4.51
CA ALA A 151 -0.10 -13.12 3.99
C ALA A 151 -1.55 -13.56 4.27
N VAL A 152 -2.05 -13.38 5.50
CA VAL A 152 -3.42 -13.75 5.86
C VAL A 152 -4.45 -13.03 4.99
N LYS A 153 -4.31 -11.70 4.83
CA LYS A 153 -5.26 -10.92 4.04
C LYS A 153 -5.22 -11.34 2.58
N PHE A 154 -4.04 -11.60 2.03
CA PHE A 154 -3.91 -12.05 0.64
C PHE A 154 -4.57 -13.40 0.42
N ILE A 155 -4.21 -14.41 1.23
CA ILE A 155 -4.74 -15.76 1.10
C ILE A 155 -6.26 -15.76 1.18
N ARG A 156 -6.84 -15.09 2.20
CA ARG A 156 -8.30 -14.99 2.34
C ARG A 156 -8.95 -14.28 1.15
N SER A 157 -8.35 -13.20 0.64
CA SER A 157 -8.92 -12.45 -0.48
C SER A 157 -8.91 -13.24 -1.79
N VAL A 158 -7.82 -13.96 -2.06
CA VAL A 158 -7.72 -14.84 -3.24
C VAL A 158 -8.71 -15.97 -3.13
N ARG A 159 -8.87 -16.58 -1.95
CA ARG A 159 -9.86 -17.64 -1.71
C ARG A 159 -11.29 -17.19 -1.89
N THR A 160 -11.67 -16.06 -1.30
CA THR A 160 -13.01 -15.49 -1.48
C THR A 160 -13.30 -15.25 -2.97
N TRP A 161 -12.38 -14.60 -3.68
CA TRP A 161 -12.52 -14.38 -5.11
C TRP A 161 -12.59 -15.69 -5.91
N ALA A 162 -11.75 -16.67 -5.57
CA ALA A 162 -11.72 -17.97 -6.24
C ALA A 162 -13.01 -18.76 -6.02
N TYR A 163 -13.58 -18.71 -4.81
CA TYR A 163 -14.87 -19.32 -4.51
C TYR A 163 -16.02 -18.64 -5.26
N GLU A 164 -16.07 -17.32 -5.26
CA GLU A 164 -17.09 -16.56 -6.00
C GLU A 164 -17.02 -16.78 -7.51
N THR A 165 -15.81 -17.03 -8.05
CA THR A 165 -15.58 -17.15 -9.49
C THR A 165 -15.68 -18.58 -10.00
N PHE A 166 -15.13 -19.55 -9.25
CA PHE A 166 -14.97 -20.94 -9.68
C PHE A 166 -15.74 -21.94 -8.80
N GLY A 167 -16.43 -21.47 -7.75
CA GLY A 167 -17.07 -22.35 -6.76
C GLY A 167 -16.06 -23.11 -5.88
N SER A 168 -14.77 -22.81 -5.97
CA SER A 168 -13.72 -23.48 -5.21
C SER A 168 -12.70 -22.47 -4.66
N GLU A 169 -12.56 -22.42 -3.34
CA GLU A 169 -11.51 -21.63 -2.68
C GLU A 169 -10.10 -22.09 -3.06
N LYS A 170 -9.96 -23.33 -3.56
CA LYS A 170 -8.69 -23.95 -3.95
C LYS A 170 -8.45 -23.95 -5.46
N ALA A 171 -9.16 -23.11 -6.21
CA ALA A 171 -8.91 -22.96 -7.65
C ALA A 171 -7.50 -22.42 -7.94
N VAL A 172 -6.91 -21.68 -7.00
CA VAL A 172 -5.52 -21.21 -7.03
C VAL A 172 -4.78 -21.76 -5.82
N LYS A 173 -3.69 -22.50 -6.05
CA LYS A 173 -2.82 -23.05 -5.00
C LYS A 173 -1.99 -21.93 -4.37
N LEU A 174 -2.01 -21.83 -3.04
CA LEU A 174 -1.26 -20.83 -2.29
C LEU A 174 -0.20 -21.49 -1.43
N VAL A 175 1.06 -21.13 -1.66
CA VAL A 175 2.23 -21.66 -0.93
C VAL A 175 2.79 -20.56 -0.03
N ALA A 176 2.87 -20.79 1.28
CA ALA A 176 3.47 -19.84 2.22
C ALA A 176 4.97 -20.12 2.44
N MET A 177 5.77 -19.08 2.61
CA MET A 177 7.07 -19.22 3.29
C MET A 177 6.85 -19.21 4.80
N ALA A 178 7.58 -20.02 5.55
CA ALA A 178 7.43 -20.16 7.00
C ALA A 178 8.79 -20.21 7.71
N THR A 179 9.05 -19.26 8.61
CA THR A 179 10.22 -19.32 9.49
C THR A 179 9.94 -20.20 10.72
N PRO A 180 10.98 -20.72 11.40
CA PRO A 180 10.83 -21.39 12.68
C PRO A 180 10.09 -20.55 13.73
N GLU A 181 10.26 -19.23 13.72
CA GLU A 181 9.52 -18.31 14.59
C GLU A 181 8.03 -18.26 14.26
N ASP A 182 7.67 -18.12 12.98
CA ASP A 182 6.28 -18.09 12.53
C ASP A 182 5.57 -19.43 12.80
N MET A 183 6.27 -20.55 12.59
CA MET A 183 5.74 -21.90 12.90
C MET A 183 5.51 -22.08 14.41
N ARG A 184 6.45 -21.64 15.24
CA ARG A 184 6.37 -21.79 16.71
C ARG A 184 5.18 -21.04 17.32
N ILE A 185 4.81 -19.91 16.75
CA ILE A 185 3.61 -19.15 17.18
C ILE A 185 2.33 -19.63 16.49
N ASN A 186 2.40 -20.71 15.71
CA ASN A 186 1.29 -21.26 14.92
C ASN A 186 0.64 -20.18 14.03
N ALA A 187 1.48 -19.43 13.31
CA ALA A 187 1.02 -18.26 12.56
C ALA A 187 -0.08 -18.63 11.55
N GLU A 188 -1.17 -17.86 11.58
CA GLU A 188 -2.39 -18.16 10.81
C GLU A 188 -2.14 -18.34 9.31
N HIS A 189 -1.25 -17.56 8.70
CA HIS A 189 -0.93 -17.66 7.28
C HIS A 189 -0.38 -19.03 6.87
N ILE A 190 0.34 -19.72 7.76
CA ILE A 190 0.85 -21.07 7.54
C ILE A 190 -0.30 -22.07 7.57
N ARG A 191 -1.18 -21.96 8.58
CA ARG A 191 -2.36 -22.83 8.75
C ARG A 191 -3.31 -22.75 7.56
N ILE A 192 -3.54 -21.54 7.05
CA ILE A 192 -4.50 -21.33 5.98
C ILE A 192 -3.89 -21.52 4.60
N ALA A 193 -2.58 -21.62 4.41
CA ALA A 193 -2.00 -21.93 3.10
C ALA A 193 -2.30 -23.38 2.68
N ASP A 194 -2.24 -23.69 1.38
CA ASP A 194 -2.42 -25.07 0.90
C ASP A 194 -1.15 -25.91 1.11
N GLN A 195 0.01 -25.24 1.08
CA GLN A 195 1.33 -25.78 1.34
C GLN A 195 2.18 -24.68 1.98
N PHE A 196 3.21 -25.05 2.74
CA PHE A 196 4.26 -24.12 3.13
C PHE A 196 5.64 -24.69 2.83
N VAL A 197 6.63 -23.80 2.74
CA VAL A 197 8.05 -24.14 2.67
C VAL A 197 8.77 -23.50 3.86
N GLU A 198 9.56 -24.31 4.55
CA GLU A 198 10.39 -23.82 5.65
C GLU A 198 11.56 -23.00 5.10
N VAL A 199 11.80 -21.83 5.70
CA VAL A 199 12.88 -20.91 5.34
C VAL A 199 13.68 -20.54 6.59
N PRO A 200 14.94 -20.05 6.45
CA PRO A 200 15.78 -19.73 7.60
C PRO A 200 15.14 -18.71 8.57
N GLY A 201 15.35 -18.91 9.86
CA GLY A 201 14.87 -17.99 10.90
C GLY A 201 15.69 -16.70 11.04
N GLY A 202 15.41 -15.95 12.10
CA GLY A 202 16.11 -14.70 12.41
C GLY A 202 15.60 -13.49 11.63
N THR A 203 16.47 -12.51 11.36
CA THR A 203 16.08 -11.26 10.71
C THR A 203 15.60 -11.48 9.27
N ASN A 204 14.75 -10.59 8.78
CA ASN A 204 14.11 -10.77 7.47
C ASN A 204 15.07 -10.87 6.27
N ASN A 205 16.28 -10.33 6.38
CA ASN A 205 17.37 -10.47 5.41
C ASN A 205 17.74 -11.94 5.10
N ASN A 206 17.43 -12.87 6.01
CA ASN A 206 17.68 -14.30 5.83
C ASN A 206 16.49 -15.03 5.19
N ASN A 207 15.31 -14.39 5.12
CA ASN A 207 14.07 -15.02 4.68
C ASN A 207 13.24 -14.14 3.73
N TYR A 208 12.21 -13.45 4.23
CA TYR A 208 11.23 -12.72 3.43
C TYR A 208 11.80 -11.52 2.65
N ALA A 209 12.96 -11.00 3.03
CA ALA A 209 13.66 -9.93 2.32
C ALA A 209 14.82 -10.44 1.44
N ASN A 210 15.08 -11.75 1.43
CA ASN A 210 16.15 -12.35 0.64
C ASN A 210 15.65 -12.73 -0.75
N VAL A 211 16.04 -11.94 -1.77
CA VAL A 211 15.58 -12.13 -3.15
C VAL A 211 15.98 -13.49 -3.71
N GLN A 212 17.23 -13.90 -3.52
CA GLN A 212 17.76 -15.17 -4.04
C GLN A 212 16.99 -16.35 -3.46
N LEU A 213 16.75 -16.34 -2.14
CA LEU A 213 15.97 -17.38 -1.48
C LEU A 213 14.51 -17.41 -1.96
N ILE A 214 13.86 -16.25 -2.14
CA ILE A 214 12.48 -16.21 -2.63
C ILE A 214 12.39 -16.84 -4.02
N VAL A 215 13.34 -16.52 -4.91
CA VAL A 215 13.41 -17.10 -6.26
C VAL A 215 13.65 -18.61 -6.20
N GLU A 216 14.58 -19.06 -5.35
CA GLU A 216 14.86 -20.49 -5.13
C GLU A 216 13.60 -21.22 -4.65
N MET A 217 12.90 -20.68 -3.65
CA MET A 217 11.66 -21.27 -3.13
C MET A 217 10.58 -21.30 -4.20
N ALA A 218 10.49 -20.27 -5.05
CA ALA A 218 9.53 -20.22 -6.15
C ALA A 218 9.83 -21.29 -7.21
N GLU A 219 11.10 -21.55 -7.52
CA GLU A 219 11.53 -22.63 -8.43
C GLU A 219 11.25 -24.02 -7.83
N VAL A 220 11.64 -24.25 -6.57
CA VAL A 220 11.42 -25.53 -5.86
C VAL A 220 9.93 -25.88 -5.79
N THR A 221 9.09 -24.88 -5.51
CA THR A 221 7.64 -25.06 -5.40
C THR A 221 6.92 -25.04 -6.76
N ARG A 222 7.64 -24.69 -7.83
CA ARG A 222 7.15 -24.59 -9.23
C ARG A 222 5.91 -23.71 -9.33
N VAL A 223 5.92 -22.56 -8.65
CA VAL A 223 4.79 -21.63 -8.68
C VAL A 223 4.77 -20.80 -9.97
N ASP A 224 3.58 -20.41 -10.40
CA ASP A 224 3.41 -19.54 -11.56
C ASP A 224 3.72 -18.08 -11.22
N ALA A 225 3.55 -17.68 -9.96
CA ALA A 225 3.72 -16.31 -9.52
C ALA A 225 4.19 -16.17 -8.07
N VAL A 226 4.73 -14.99 -7.74
CA VAL A 226 5.12 -14.60 -6.37
C VAL A 226 4.39 -13.33 -5.96
N TRP A 227 3.85 -13.32 -4.75
CA TRP A 227 3.28 -12.13 -4.12
C TRP A 227 4.07 -11.75 -2.86
N PRO A 228 4.77 -10.59 -2.85
CA PRO A 228 5.57 -10.16 -1.70
C PRO A 228 4.79 -9.32 -0.68
N GLY A 229 3.56 -8.93 -0.97
CA GLY A 229 2.76 -8.04 -0.12
C GLY A 229 3.40 -6.67 0.11
N TRP A 230 3.57 -6.30 1.38
CA TRP A 230 4.22 -5.05 1.80
C TRP A 230 5.31 -5.34 2.84
N GLY A 231 6.32 -4.47 2.89
CA GLY A 231 7.54 -4.72 3.67
C GLY A 231 8.44 -5.78 3.01
N HIS A 232 9.52 -6.15 3.69
CA HIS A 232 10.49 -7.14 3.20
C HIS A 232 10.99 -6.80 1.77
N ALA A 233 10.94 -7.76 0.82
CA ALA A 233 11.37 -7.56 -0.56
C ALA A 233 10.30 -6.90 -1.48
N SER A 234 9.14 -6.47 -0.97
CA SER A 234 8.05 -5.92 -1.81
C SER A 234 8.41 -4.66 -2.61
N GLU A 235 9.38 -3.89 -2.13
CA GLU A 235 9.88 -2.66 -2.76
C GLU A 235 11.30 -2.85 -3.33
N ASN A 236 11.81 -4.09 -3.38
CA ASN A 236 13.13 -4.38 -3.96
C ASN A 236 13.01 -4.64 -5.47
N PRO A 237 13.59 -3.79 -6.35
CA PRO A 237 13.51 -3.94 -7.80
C PRO A 237 14.22 -5.20 -8.34
N GLU A 238 15.15 -5.79 -7.59
CA GLU A 238 15.84 -7.02 -8.03
C GLU A 238 14.89 -8.23 -8.06
N LEU A 239 13.86 -8.25 -7.20
CA LEU A 239 12.93 -9.37 -7.10
C LEU A 239 12.12 -9.61 -8.40
N PRO A 240 11.42 -8.61 -8.99
CA PRO A 240 10.70 -8.82 -10.24
C PRO A 240 11.60 -9.27 -11.39
N ASP A 241 12.83 -8.75 -11.50
CA ASP A 241 13.75 -9.13 -12.57
C ASP A 241 14.28 -10.56 -12.40
N ALA A 242 14.70 -10.92 -11.18
CA ALA A 242 15.17 -12.27 -10.89
C ALA A 242 14.07 -13.33 -11.09
N LEU A 243 12.80 -13.00 -10.77
CA LEU A 243 11.67 -13.88 -11.06
C LEU A 243 11.38 -13.98 -12.56
N LYS A 244 11.49 -12.87 -13.29
CA LYS A 244 11.28 -12.83 -14.75
C LYS A 244 12.28 -13.72 -15.49
N GLU A 245 13.54 -13.75 -15.06
CA GLU A 245 14.57 -14.65 -15.61
C GLU A 245 14.20 -16.13 -15.48
N LYS A 246 13.45 -16.49 -14.42
CA LYS A 246 12.94 -17.84 -14.19
C LYS A 246 11.56 -18.09 -14.81
N GLY A 247 11.01 -17.11 -15.53
CA GLY A 247 9.66 -17.19 -16.08
C GLY A 247 8.55 -17.17 -15.03
N ILE A 248 8.81 -16.66 -13.82
CA ILE A 248 7.84 -16.58 -12.72
C ILE A 248 7.24 -15.16 -12.70
N ILE A 249 5.91 -15.03 -12.56
CA ILE A 249 5.25 -13.72 -12.55
C ILE A 249 5.47 -13.06 -11.20
N PHE A 250 5.94 -11.83 -11.21
CA PHE A 250 5.86 -10.97 -10.04
C PHE A 250 4.50 -10.28 -9.96
N LEU A 251 3.77 -10.47 -8.87
CA LEU A 251 2.47 -9.84 -8.63
C LEU A 251 2.63 -8.43 -8.06
N GLY A 252 3.13 -7.51 -8.89
CA GLY A 252 3.35 -6.12 -8.55
C GLY A 252 3.87 -5.30 -9.75
N PRO A 253 4.39 -4.09 -9.53
CA PRO A 253 4.98 -3.30 -10.61
C PRO A 253 6.31 -3.91 -11.11
N PRO A 254 6.73 -3.63 -12.36
CA PRO A 254 8.04 -4.06 -12.86
C PRO A 254 9.19 -3.30 -12.19
N ALA A 255 10.41 -3.86 -12.27
CA ALA A 255 11.62 -3.28 -11.68
C ALA A 255 11.85 -1.82 -12.09
N ASP A 256 11.75 -1.52 -13.40
CA ASP A 256 11.91 -0.18 -13.95
C ASP A 256 11.02 0.87 -13.24
N SER A 257 9.76 0.51 -12.97
CA SER A 257 8.82 1.40 -12.26
C SER A 257 9.20 1.57 -10.79
N MET A 258 9.69 0.51 -10.14
CA MET A 258 10.15 0.57 -8.75
C MET A 258 11.40 1.44 -8.63
N ILE A 259 12.35 1.33 -9.56
CA ILE A 259 13.57 2.15 -9.59
C ILE A 259 13.21 3.61 -9.82
N ALA A 260 12.37 3.90 -10.82
CA ALA A 260 11.98 5.25 -11.18
C ALA A 260 11.31 5.99 -10.01
N LEU A 261 10.46 5.30 -9.24
CA LEU A 261 9.65 5.92 -8.19
C LEU A 261 10.16 5.69 -6.77
N GLY A 262 11.10 4.78 -6.53
CA GLY A 262 11.59 4.46 -5.19
C GLY A 262 12.40 5.58 -4.54
N ASP A 263 13.11 6.36 -5.35
CA ASP A 263 13.91 7.49 -4.88
C ASP A 263 13.07 8.76 -4.71
N LYS A 264 13.20 9.47 -3.57
CA LYS A 264 12.37 10.65 -3.26
C LYS A 264 12.65 11.84 -4.20
N ILE A 265 13.89 12.02 -4.63
CA ILE A 265 14.29 13.09 -5.53
C ILE A 265 13.86 12.75 -6.96
N GLY A 266 14.18 11.53 -7.43
CA GLY A 266 13.82 11.03 -8.75
C GLY A 266 12.31 11.05 -8.98
N SER A 267 11.54 10.47 -8.05
CA SER A 267 10.07 10.49 -8.10
C SER A 267 9.49 11.91 -8.13
N SER A 268 10.06 12.86 -7.39
CA SER A 268 9.60 14.26 -7.39
C SER A 268 9.88 14.96 -8.73
N LEU A 269 11.01 14.66 -9.38
CA LEU A 269 11.33 15.19 -10.71
C LEU A 269 10.40 14.61 -11.79
N ILE A 270 10.10 13.31 -11.70
CA ILE A 270 9.15 12.64 -12.60
C ILE A 270 7.74 13.20 -12.39
N ALA A 271 7.33 13.43 -11.14
CA ALA A 271 6.06 14.07 -10.80
C ALA A 271 5.93 15.46 -11.44
N GLN A 272 6.98 16.27 -11.35
CA GLN A 272 7.04 17.58 -12.00
C GLN A 272 6.93 17.48 -13.53
N ALA A 273 7.67 16.56 -14.15
CA ALA A 273 7.57 16.31 -15.58
C ALA A 273 6.19 15.75 -15.98
N ALA A 274 5.48 15.14 -15.02
CA ALA A 274 4.12 14.67 -15.15
C ALA A 274 3.05 15.75 -14.88
N ASP A 275 3.46 16.99 -14.60
CA ASP A 275 2.57 18.10 -14.23
C ASP A 275 1.78 17.84 -12.93
N VAL A 276 2.30 16.94 -12.07
CA VAL A 276 1.76 16.69 -10.73
C VAL A 276 2.31 17.74 -9.77
N PRO A 277 1.45 18.46 -9.03
CA PRO A 277 1.94 19.47 -8.10
C PRO A 277 2.70 18.84 -6.93
N THR A 278 3.94 19.28 -6.75
CA THR A 278 4.83 18.93 -5.65
C THR A 278 4.93 20.07 -4.64
N LEU A 279 5.28 19.76 -3.39
CA LEU A 279 5.64 20.79 -2.41
C LEU A 279 6.91 21.54 -2.86
N PRO A 280 7.07 22.82 -2.53
CA PRO A 280 8.34 23.52 -2.77
C PRO A 280 9.51 22.79 -2.11
N TRP A 281 10.55 22.54 -2.90
CA TRP A 281 11.76 21.82 -2.53
C TRP A 281 12.97 22.26 -3.38
N SER A 282 14.18 21.86 -3.01
CA SER A 282 15.43 22.26 -3.68
C SER A 282 15.41 22.01 -5.19
N GLY A 283 14.76 20.92 -5.64
CA GLY A 283 14.60 20.59 -7.06
C GLY A 283 13.42 21.24 -7.79
N SER A 284 12.68 22.18 -7.18
CA SER A 284 11.47 22.77 -7.83
C SER A 284 11.76 23.50 -9.14
N HIS A 285 12.97 24.05 -9.28
CA HIS A 285 13.42 24.76 -10.47
C HIS A 285 14.02 23.82 -11.54
N VAL A 286 14.24 22.55 -11.19
CA VAL A 286 14.84 21.54 -12.06
C VAL A 286 13.73 20.89 -12.90
N LYS A 287 13.92 20.91 -14.23
CA LYS A 287 12.98 20.32 -15.18
C LYS A 287 13.66 19.23 -16.01
N ILE A 288 12.94 18.14 -16.22
CA ILE A 288 13.34 17.11 -17.20
C ILE A 288 12.96 17.62 -18.60
N PRO A 289 13.88 17.67 -19.56
CA PRO A 289 13.57 18.08 -20.93
C PRO A 289 12.48 17.20 -21.56
N PRO A 290 11.57 17.79 -22.36
CA PRO A 290 10.53 17.03 -23.04
C PRO A 290 11.12 16.02 -24.03
N GLY A 291 10.44 14.88 -24.23
CA GLY A 291 10.82 13.86 -25.21
C GLY A 291 11.80 12.80 -24.71
N ARG A 292 12.20 12.82 -23.42
CA ARG A 292 12.95 11.73 -22.78
C ARG A 292 12.02 10.80 -22.01
N SER A 293 12.38 9.52 -21.96
CA SER A 293 11.71 8.55 -21.08
C SER A 293 11.82 9.01 -19.63
N LEU A 294 10.69 9.03 -18.92
CA LEU A 294 10.65 9.41 -17.50
C LEU A 294 11.09 8.27 -16.57
N VAL A 295 11.39 7.10 -17.11
CA VAL A 295 11.79 5.93 -16.33
C VAL A 295 13.18 6.14 -15.69
N THR A 296 14.07 6.88 -16.35
CA THR A 296 15.42 7.15 -15.83
C THR A 296 15.69 8.65 -15.83
N VAL A 297 15.85 9.22 -14.64
CA VAL A 297 16.27 10.61 -14.49
C VAL A 297 17.78 10.70 -14.78
N PRO A 298 18.23 11.50 -15.76
CA PRO A 298 19.65 11.66 -16.04
C PRO A 298 20.40 12.17 -14.81
N GLU A 299 21.58 11.60 -14.54
CA GLU A 299 22.38 11.90 -13.35
C GLU A 299 22.67 13.41 -13.21
N GLU A 300 22.97 14.09 -14.32
CA GLU A 300 23.21 15.54 -14.35
C GLU A 300 22.00 16.38 -13.94
N ILE A 301 20.78 15.89 -14.21
CA ILE A 301 19.54 16.54 -13.78
C ILE A 301 19.29 16.22 -12.31
N TYR A 302 19.51 14.97 -11.93
CA TYR A 302 19.37 14.51 -10.55
C TYR A 302 20.25 15.31 -9.59
N LYS A 303 21.54 15.47 -9.92
CA LYS A 303 22.52 16.22 -9.10
C LYS A 303 22.12 17.67 -8.87
N LYS A 304 21.45 18.32 -9.83
CA LYS A 304 20.96 19.70 -9.69
C LYS A 304 19.84 19.85 -8.66
N ALA A 305 19.13 18.78 -8.34
CA ALA A 305 18.08 18.79 -7.33
C ALA A 305 18.61 18.47 -5.91
N CYS A 306 19.83 17.95 -5.83
CA CYS A 306 20.52 17.58 -4.60
C CYS A 306 21.19 18.77 -3.91
N VAL A 307 21.50 18.58 -2.64
CA VAL A 307 22.19 19.53 -1.77
C VAL A 307 23.36 18.80 -1.11
N TYR A 308 24.56 19.33 -1.31
CA TYR A 308 25.82 18.68 -0.92
C TYR A 308 26.48 19.35 0.28
N THR A 309 26.31 20.66 0.42
CA THR A 309 26.97 21.46 1.46
C THR A 309 25.96 22.10 2.42
N THR A 310 26.45 22.52 3.59
CA THR A 310 25.62 23.21 4.58
C THR A 310 25.15 24.56 4.02
N GLU A 311 26.00 25.23 3.24
CA GLU A 311 25.74 26.51 2.59
C GLU A 311 24.64 26.38 1.53
N GLU A 312 24.70 25.33 0.69
CA GLU A 312 23.63 25.01 -0.26
C GLU A 312 22.31 24.68 0.45
N ALA A 313 22.37 24.01 1.61
CA ALA A 313 21.19 23.70 2.40
C ALA A 313 20.52 24.97 2.94
N ILE A 314 21.32 25.93 3.45
CA ILE A 314 20.83 27.23 3.91
C ILE A 314 20.20 28.00 2.75
N ALA A 315 20.91 28.12 1.61
CA ALA A 315 20.40 28.81 0.43
C ALA A 315 19.07 28.18 -0.05
N SER A 316 18.99 26.85 -0.08
CA SER A 316 17.76 26.13 -0.42
C SER A 316 16.64 26.40 0.57
N CYS A 317 16.92 26.41 1.88
CA CYS A 317 15.93 26.74 2.92
C CYS A 317 15.43 28.19 2.80
N GLN A 318 16.28 29.14 2.42
CA GLN A 318 15.87 30.54 2.20
C GLN A 318 14.93 30.70 1.01
N VAL A 319 15.14 29.93 -0.07
CA VAL A 319 14.25 29.90 -1.24
C VAL A 319 12.94 29.16 -0.95
N VAL A 320 13.02 27.98 -0.31
CA VAL A 320 11.84 27.15 0.02
C VAL A 320 11.00 27.79 1.13
N GLY A 321 11.64 28.46 2.08
CA GLY A 321 11.04 29.12 3.24
C GLY A 321 10.91 28.22 4.47
N TYR A 322 11.19 28.77 5.65
CA TYR A 322 11.07 28.08 6.93
C TYR A 322 9.60 27.91 7.40
N PRO A 323 9.29 26.94 8.27
CA PRO A 323 10.14 25.78 8.58
C PRO A 323 10.29 24.86 7.36
N ALA A 324 11.45 24.21 7.27
CA ALA A 324 11.85 23.30 6.19
C ALA A 324 12.28 21.93 6.75
N MET A 325 12.37 20.93 5.87
CA MET A 325 12.85 19.59 6.17
C MET A 325 14.12 19.32 5.37
N ILE A 326 15.17 18.89 6.07
CA ILE A 326 16.36 18.27 5.49
C ILE A 326 16.09 16.77 5.40
N LYS A 327 16.22 16.18 4.21
CA LYS A 327 15.93 14.76 3.97
C LYS A 327 17.02 14.10 3.15
N ALA A 328 17.54 12.98 3.64
CA ALA A 328 18.29 12.02 2.86
C ALA A 328 17.33 11.18 1.99
N SER A 329 17.69 10.97 0.73
CA SER A 329 16.82 10.29 -0.24
C SER A 329 16.64 8.81 0.12
N TRP A 330 17.74 8.12 0.47
CA TRP A 330 17.76 6.70 0.84
C TRP A 330 17.43 6.42 2.31
N GLY A 331 17.03 7.43 3.09
CA GLY A 331 16.65 7.25 4.50
C GLY A 331 15.30 6.53 4.67
N GLY A 332 15.31 5.39 5.36
CA GLY A 332 14.13 4.61 5.77
C GLY A 332 13.72 4.83 7.23
N GLY A 333 12.44 4.60 7.57
CA GLY A 333 11.96 4.59 8.96
C GLY A 333 12.10 5.91 9.74
N GLY A 334 12.21 7.04 9.04
CA GLY A 334 12.44 8.36 9.65
C GLY A 334 13.92 8.73 9.85
N LYS A 335 14.87 7.87 9.48
CA LYS A 335 16.31 8.19 9.51
C LYS A 335 16.69 9.19 8.42
N GLY A 336 17.62 10.09 8.72
CA GLY A 336 18.08 11.11 7.77
C GLY A 336 17.03 12.18 7.49
N ILE A 337 16.13 12.45 8.44
CA ILE A 337 15.08 13.47 8.32
C ILE A 337 15.19 14.43 9.50
N ARG A 338 15.29 15.74 9.23
CA ARG A 338 15.35 16.78 10.26
C ARG A 338 14.48 17.97 9.90
N LYS A 339 13.71 18.46 10.86
CA LYS A 339 12.95 19.71 10.74
C LYS A 339 13.83 20.85 11.23
N VAL A 340 13.87 21.95 10.47
CA VAL A 340 14.66 23.16 10.77
C VAL A 340 13.78 24.41 10.68
N HIS A 341 14.04 25.38 11.54
CA HIS A 341 13.29 26.65 11.63
C HIS A 341 14.12 27.88 11.27
N ASN A 342 15.46 27.76 11.22
CA ASN A 342 16.39 28.85 10.93
C ASN A 342 17.74 28.29 10.44
N ASP A 343 18.63 29.18 10.01
CA ASP A 343 19.94 28.84 9.44
C ASP A 343 20.87 28.15 10.45
N ASP A 344 20.80 28.52 11.75
CA ASP A 344 21.64 27.91 12.79
C ASP A 344 21.27 26.44 13.03
N GLU A 345 19.97 26.12 13.04
CA GLU A 345 19.47 24.75 13.08
C GLU A 345 19.92 23.95 11.84
N VAL A 346 19.97 24.57 10.65
CA VAL A 346 20.50 23.91 9.44
C VAL A 346 21.97 23.55 9.63
N ARG A 347 22.80 24.47 10.13
CA ARG A 347 24.23 24.22 10.39
C ARG A 347 24.46 23.07 11.36
N ALA A 348 23.64 22.99 12.41
CA ALA A 348 23.72 21.93 13.40
C ALA A 348 23.24 20.56 12.85
N LEU A 349 22.11 20.55 12.13
CA LEU A 349 21.39 19.32 11.80
C LEU A 349 21.75 18.72 10.44
N PHE A 350 22.30 19.50 9.50
CA PHE A 350 22.68 18.99 8.17
C PHE A 350 23.74 17.89 8.25
N LYS A 351 24.81 18.13 9.02
CA LYS A 351 25.87 17.12 9.26
C LYS A 351 25.34 15.88 9.96
N GLN A 352 24.34 16.03 10.83
CA GLN A 352 23.69 14.89 11.47
C GLN A 352 22.97 14.01 10.43
N VAL A 353 22.24 14.62 9.48
CA VAL A 353 21.59 13.87 8.39
C VAL A 353 22.61 13.12 7.53
N GLN A 354 23.74 13.76 7.19
CA GLN A 354 24.84 13.11 6.47
C GLN A 354 25.42 11.91 7.22
N GLY A 355 25.61 12.05 8.54
CA GLY A 355 26.13 10.97 9.38
C GLY A 355 25.14 9.82 9.59
N GLU A 356 23.83 10.10 9.64
CA GLU A 356 22.80 9.06 9.80
C GLU A 356 22.62 8.18 8.56
N VAL A 357 22.80 8.76 7.37
CA VAL A 357 22.67 8.04 6.09
C VAL A 357 23.86 8.39 5.18
N PRO A 358 25.05 7.84 5.46
CA PRO A 358 26.26 8.15 4.70
C PRO A 358 26.11 7.85 3.21
N GLY A 359 26.60 8.76 2.35
CA GLY A 359 26.56 8.62 0.89
C GLY A 359 25.20 8.90 0.25
N SER A 360 24.13 9.07 1.04
CA SER A 360 22.79 9.34 0.51
C SER A 360 22.65 10.79 0.02
N PRO A 361 22.10 11.02 -1.19
CA PRO A 361 21.76 12.36 -1.65
C PRO A 361 20.81 13.06 -0.68
N ILE A 362 21.05 14.35 -0.42
CA ILE A 362 20.20 15.16 0.46
C ILE A 362 19.43 16.18 -0.37
N PHE A 363 18.21 16.47 0.04
CA PHE A 363 17.39 17.54 -0.52
C PHE A 363 16.63 18.28 0.58
N ILE A 364 16.18 19.49 0.26
CA ILE A 364 15.43 20.35 1.18
C ILE A 364 14.00 20.48 0.69
N MET A 365 13.00 20.36 1.56
CA MET A 365 11.60 20.57 1.20
C MET A 365 10.81 21.34 2.25
N LYS A 366 9.74 22.02 1.82
CA LYS A 366 8.86 22.78 2.71
C LYS A 366 8.17 21.84 3.68
N VAL A 367 8.08 22.26 4.95
CA VAL A 367 7.16 21.61 5.89
C VAL A 367 5.73 21.98 5.53
N ALA A 368 4.92 20.97 5.20
CA ALA A 368 3.47 21.11 5.16
C ALA A 368 2.90 21.00 6.58
N SER A 369 2.58 22.14 7.19
CA SER A 369 1.94 22.21 8.51
C SER A 369 0.43 22.07 8.39
N GLN A 370 -0.20 21.34 9.32
CA GLN A 370 -1.66 21.17 9.41
C GLN A 370 -2.33 20.72 8.09
N SER A 371 -1.61 19.96 7.27
CA SER A 371 -2.14 19.38 6.04
C SER A 371 -2.79 18.02 6.30
N ARG A 372 -3.76 17.67 5.46
CA ARG A 372 -4.21 16.27 5.37
C ARG A 372 -3.20 15.43 4.60
N HIS A 373 -3.06 14.18 4.99
CA HIS A 373 -2.29 13.17 4.25
C HIS A 373 -3.29 12.28 3.51
N LEU A 374 -3.42 12.50 2.20
CA LEU A 374 -4.34 11.76 1.35
C LEU A 374 -3.56 10.84 0.42
N GLU A 375 -4.10 9.67 0.16
CA GLU A 375 -3.55 8.70 -0.80
C GLU A 375 -4.61 8.29 -1.80
N ALA A 376 -4.26 8.21 -3.08
CA ALA A 376 -5.09 7.59 -4.10
C ALA A 376 -4.70 6.10 -4.28
N GLN A 377 -5.69 5.22 -4.25
CA GLN A 377 -5.49 3.83 -4.64
C GLN A 377 -5.49 3.73 -6.16
N LEU A 378 -4.33 3.45 -6.75
CA LEU A 378 -4.19 3.22 -8.18
C LEU A 378 -4.21 1.73 -8.49
N LEU A 379 -4.86 1.40 -9.61
CA LEU A 379 -4.88 0.09 -10.24
C LEU A 379 -4.50 0.27 -11.71
N CYS A 380 -3.69 -0.62 -12.26
CA CYS A 380 -3.26 -0.55 -13.65
C CYS A 380 -3.08 -1.96 -14.19
N ASP A 381 -3.39 -2.17 -15.47
CA ASP A 381 -3.23 -3.45 -16.16
C ASP A 381 -1.98 -3.45 -17.06
N GLN A 382 -1.70 -4.56 -17.75
CA GLN A 382 -0.54 -4.64 -18.65
C GLN A 382 -0.72 -3.90 -19.98
N TYR A 383 -1.91 -3.37 -20.26
CA TYR A 383 -2.26 -2.72 -21.53
C TYR A 383 -2.25 -1.19 -21.45
N GLY A 384 -1.86 -0.63 -20.30
CA GLY A 384 -1.76 0.81 -20.10
C GLY A 384 -3.04 1.45 -19.57
N ASN A 385 -4.06 0.65 -19.24
CA ASN A 385 -5.24 1.17 -18.57
C ASN A 385 -4.90 1.45 -17.10
N VAL A 386 -5.28 2.64 -16.62
CA VAL A 386 -5.06 3.09 -15.24
C VAL A 386 -6.38 3.56 -14.65
N ALA A 387 -6.70 3.10 -13.45
CA ALA A 387 -7.87 3.49 -12.69
C ALA A 387 -7.48 3.95 -11.28
N ALA A 388 -8.04 5.08 -10.85
CA ALA A 388 -8.05 5.48 -9.45
C ALA A 388 -9.34 4.96 -8.79
N LEU A 389 -9.21 4.05 -7.81
CA LEU A 389 -10.36 3.37 -7.20
C LEU A 389 -11.02 4.24 -6.12
N HIS A 390 -10.28 4.53 -5.06
CA HIS A 390 -10.72 5.27 -3.87
C HIS A 390 -9.55 6.07 -3.30
N SER A 391 -9.79 6.85 -2.25
CA SER A 391 -8.72 7.39 -1.42
C SER A 391 -8.75 6.91 0.00
N ARG A 392 -7.60 7.05 0.63
CA ARG A 392 -7.46 6.97 2.08
C ARG A 392 -7.06 8.35 2.62
N ASP A 393 -7.70 8.75 3.71
CA ASP A 393 -7.23 9.81 4.57
C ASP A 393 -6.41 9.18 5.70
N CYS A 394 -5.10 9.38 5.65
CA CYS A 394 -4.13 8.87 6.61
C CYS A 394 -3.51 10.01 7.44
N SER A 395 -4.25 11.11 7.63
CA SER A 395 -3.75 12.30 8.34
C SER A 395 -3.37 12.05 9.79
N VAL A 396 -4.02 11.08 10.44
CA VAL A 396 -3.73 10.73 11.84
C VAL A 396 -2.50 9.83 11.92
N GLN A 397 -1.37 10.48 12.19
CA GLN A 397 -0.06 9.84 12.31
C GLN A 397 0.58 10.18 13.66
N ARG A 398 1.25 9.21 14.26
CA ARG A 398 2.07 9.42 15.45
C ARG A 398 3.51 9.06 15.11
N ARG A 399 4.43 10.04 15.26
CA ARG A 399 5.86 9.86 14.94
C ARG A 399 6.09 9.25 13.54
N HIS A 400 5.38 9.77 12.54
CA HIS A 400 5.44 9.31 11.14
C HIS A 400 4.93 7.88 10.88
N GLN A 401 4.28 7.26 11.87
CA GLN A 401 3.58 6.00 11.69
C GLN A 401 2.07 6.24 11.55
N LYS A 402 1.46 5.62 10.54
CA LYS A 402 0.00 5.67 10.32
C LYS A 402 -0.73 4.94 11.43
N SER A 403 -1.64 5.62 12.11
CA SER A 403 -2.41 5.04 13.22
C SER A 403 -3.86 4.78 12.85
N LEU A 404 -4.54 5.76 12.25
CA LEU A 404 -5.91 5.64 11.76
C LEU A 404 -5.94 5.98 10.26
N SER A 405 -6.66 5.17 9.49
CA SER A 405 -6.87 5.37 8.05
C SER A 405 -8.35 5.27 7.74
N ILE A 406 -8.92 6.30 7.10
CA ILE A 406 -10.33 6.35 6.73
C ILE A 406 -10.44 6.29 5.21
N SER A 407 -11.13 5.27 4.69
CA SER A 407 -11.44 5.20 3.26
C SER A 407 -12.55 6.19 2.93
N GLN A 408 -12.31 7.07 1.96
CA GLN A 408 -13.28 8.04 1.48
C GLN A 408 -13.24 8.14 -0.05
N ARG A 409 -14.33 8.66 -0.63
CA ARG A 409 -14.40 8.94 -2.07
C ARG A 409 -13.84 10.34 -2.33
N LEU A 410 -12.66 10.45 -2.96
CA LEU A 410 -12.02 11.75 -3.28
C LEU A 410 -12.95 12.74 -3.98
N ARG A 411 -13.91 12.28 -4.79
CA ARG A 411 -14.85 13.14 -5.51
C ARG A 411 -15.65 14.08 -4.59
N LYS A 412 -15.74 13.79 -3.29
CA LYS A 412 -16.41 14.65 -2.31
C LYS A 412 -15.51 15.73 -1.71
N LEU A 413 -14.20 15.67 -1.96
CA LEU A 413 -13.25 16.71 -1.58
C LEU A 413 -13.12 17.74 -2.71
N THR A 414 -13.03 19.01 -2.34
CA THR A 414 -12.64 20.09 -3.26
C THR A 414 -11.33 19.68 -3.95
N ASN A 415 -11.32 19.66 -5.28
CA ASN A 415 -10.21 19.24 -6.16
C ASN A 415 -9.84 17.74 -6.16
N GLY A 416 -10.61 16.86 -5.50
CA GLY A 416 -10.27 15.42 -5.46
C GLY A 416 -10.30 14.73 -6.84
N GLN A 417 -11.11 15.21 -7.78
CA GLN A 417 -11.07 14.74 -9.17
C GLN A 417 -9.78 15.12 -9.90
N GLN A 418 -9.24 16.31 -9.64
CA GLN A 418 -7.99 16.77 -10.21
C GLN A 418 -6.82 15.94 -9.66
N TYR A 419 -6.83 15.67 -8.35
CA TYR A 419 -5.84 14.81 -7.70
C TYR A 419 -5.82 13.40 -8.34
N CYS A 420 -6.98 12.74 -8.50
CA CYS A 420 -7.03 11.45 -9.21
C CYS A 420 -6.47 11.52 -10.64
N ARG A 421 -6.76 12.60 -11.38
CA ARG A 421 -6.28 12.76 -12.76
C ARG A 421 -4.77 12.91 -12.81
N SER A 422 -4.18 13.71 -11.92
CA SER A 422 -2.72 13.88 -11.82
C SER A 422 -2.01 12.56 -11.48
N GLU A 423 -2.54 11.79 -10.55
CA GLU A 423 -1.98 10.47 -10.19
C GLU A 423 -2.08 9.46 -11.35
N ILE A 424 -3.20 9.47 -12.09
CA ILE A 424 -3.35 8.66 -13.31
C ILE A 424 -2.32 9.10 -14.37
N GLN A 425 -2.15 10.40 -14.57
CA GLN A 425 -1.20 10.95 -15.55
C GLN A 425 0.25 10.57 -15.22
N LEU A 426 0.62 10.56 -13.94
CA LEU A 426 1.93 10.10 -13.49
C LEU A 426 2.19 8.64 -13.88
N VAL A 427 1.24 7.74 -13.59
CA VAL A 427 1.37 6.32 -13.93
C VAL A 427 1.39 6.10 -15.45
N LEU A 428 0.58 6.86 -16.20
CA LEU A 428 0.57 6.78 -17.66
C LEU A 428 1.90 7.23 -18.28
N LYS A 429 2.56 8.25 -17.75
CA LYS A 429 3.84 8.76 -18.28
C LYS A 429 5.06 7.89 -17.92
N LEU A 430 4.91 6.94 -16.98
CA LEU A 430 5.94 5.98 -16.60
C LEU A 430 5.96 4.70 -17.45
N ARG A 431 5.01 4.58 -18.38
CA ARG A 431 4.91 3.50 -19.37
C ARG A 431 5.13 4.06 -20.75
#